data_AF-A0A7H9HZ73-F1
#
_entry.id   AF-A0A7H9HZ73-F1
#
_cell.length_a   1.000
_cell.length_b   1.000
_cell.length_c   1.000
_cell.angle_alpha   90.00
_cell.angle_beta   90.00
_cell.angle_gamma   90.00
#
_symmetry.space_group_name_H-M   'P 1'
#
loop_
_entity.id
_entity.type
_entity.pdbx_description
1 polymer ?
#
loop_
_entity_poly.entity_id
_entity_poly.type
_entity_poly.pdbx_seq_one_letter_code
_entity_poly.pdbx_strand_id
1 'polypeptide(L)'
;MTIKSILIINKSGGLVYHRNLSTDESLNSNDYLIIASTLHGAFAIASQLTPKALQLSESSSKIDYTIPYIPFVGLPKNGTNEKSRFSSNTGNVNSLGSFKGNDYFKEPFQSWNKSGIRQICTDQFTMFIYQTMTGLKFVAISTQIPTNVTNSEYPTISIQIADNLLRKIYCLYSDYVMKDPFYSMEMPIKSERFDNKLKQMVTNLP
;
A
#
# COMPACT_ATOMS: atom_id res chain seq x y z
N MET A 1 7.82 1.74 10.54
CA MET A 1 6.36 1.74 10.34
C MET A 1 5.85 0.35 10.56
N THR A 2 5.18 0.07 11.68
CA THR A 2 4.66 -1.29 11.95
C THR A 2 3.25 -1.43 11.43
N ILE A 3 3.04 -2.28 10.42
CA ILE A 3 1.71 -2.55 9.86
C ILE A 3 1.06 -3.68 10.63
N LYS A 4 -0.13 -3.40 11.17
CA LYS A 4 -0.95 -4.35 11.94
C LYS A 4 -1.82 -5.18 11.02
N SER A 5 -2.50 -4.53 10.08
CA SER A 5 -3.48 -5.19 9.21
C SER A 5 -3.50 -4.58 7.82
N ILE A 6 -3.78 -5.41 6.81
CA ILE A 6 -4.00 -4.99 5.43
C ILE A 6 -5.38 -5.48 5.00
N LEU A 7 -6.14 -4.60 4.36
CA LEU A 7 -7.45 -4.89 3.80
C LEU A 7 -7.49 -4.49 2.33
N ILE A 8 -8.24 -5.24 1.54
CA ILE A 8 -8.58 -4.87 0.17
C ILE A 8 -10.09 -4.79 0.10
N ILE A 9 -10.57 -3.59 -0.21
CA ILE A 9 -11.97 -3.28 -0.40
C ILE A 9 -12.19 -3.10 -1.89
N ASN A 10 -13.32 -3.62 -2.34
CA ASN A 10 -13.67 -3.60 -3.72
C ASN A 10 -14.15 -2.23 -4.23
N LYS A 11 -14.36 -2.15 -5.54
CA LYS A 11 -15.03 -1.02 -6.18
C LYS A 11 -16.42 -0.81 -5.58
N SER A 12 -17.16 -1.89 -5.35
CA SER A 12 -18.50 -1.90 -4.77
C SER A 12 -18.55 -1.68 -3.25
N GLY A 13 -17.39 -1.56 -2.57
CA GLY A 13 -17.31 -1.38 -1.12
C GLY A 13 -17.31 -2.66 -0.28
N GLY A 14 -17.39 -3.84 -0.91
CA GLY A 14 -17.26 -5.12 -0.22
C GLY A 14 -15.81 -5.44 0.16
N LEU A 15 -15.60 -6.09 1.30
CA LEU A 15 -14.28 -6.60 1.68
C LEU A 15 -13.96 -7.86 0.88
N VAL A 16 -12.88 -7.84 0.10
CA VAL A 16 -12.42 -9.02 -0.67
C VAL A 16 -11.21 -9.68 -0.02
N TYR A 17 -10.46 -8.97 0.80
CA TYR A 17 -9.32 -9.55 1.50
C TYR A 17 -9.06 -8.82 2.81
N HIS A 18 -8.74 -9.58 3.85
CA HIS A 18 -8.24 -9.03 5.10
C HIS A 18 -7.14 -9.95 5.63
N ARG A 19 -6.09 -9.33 6.18
CA ARG A 19 -5.03 -10.06 6.86
C ARG A 19 -4.56 -9.25 8.05
N ASN A 20 -4.77 -9.81 9.25
CA ASN A 20 -4.10 -9.34 10.45
C ASN A 20 -2.70 -9.99 10.50
N LEU A 21 -1.68 -9.15 10.72
CA LEU A 21 -0.28 -9.54 10.83
C LEU A 21 0.20 -9.50 12.29
N SER A 22 -0.52 -8.81 13.16
CA SER A 22 -0.29 -8.84 14.61
C SER A 22 -1.11 -9.95 15.27
N THR A 23 -0.61 -10.44 16.40
CA THR A 23 -1.26 -11.47 17.23
C THR A 23 -2.34 -10.89 18.16
N ASP A 24 -2.56 -9.57 18.15
CA ASP A 24 -3.60 -8.93 18.95
C ASP A 24 -5.01 -9.40 18.53
N GLU A 25 -5.96 -9.32 19.46
CA GLU A 25 -7.36 -9.69 19.26
C GLU A 25 -7.89 -9.22 17.89
N SER A 26 -8.22 -10.20 17.06
CA SER A 26 -8.83 -9.97 15.75
C SER A 26 -10.32 -9.71 15.92
N LEU A 27 -10.83 -8.69 15.22
CA LEU A 27 -12.27 -8.48 15.11
C LEU A 27 -12.95 -9.65 14.39
N ASN A 28 -14.26 -9.80 14.58
CA ASN A 28 -15.03 -10.79 13.85
C ASN A 28 -14.97 -10.50 12.34
N SER A 29 -15.04 -11.53 11.50
CA SER A 29 -15.14 -11.40 10.05
C SER A 29 -16.30 -10.48 9.62
N ASN A 30 -17.42 -10.53 10.34
CA ASN A 30 -18.56 -9.65 10.08
C ASN A 30 -18.25 -8.18 10.37
N ASP A 31 -17.49 -7.89 11.42
CA ASP A 31 -17.11 -6.52 11.75
C ASP A 31 -16.18 -5.93 10.69
N TYR A 32 -15.26 -6.75 10.15
CA TYR A 32 -14.42 -6.32 9.03
C TYR A 32 -15.23 -6.01 7.76
N LEU A 33 -16.29 -6.77 7.48
CA LEU A 33 -17.21 -6.48 6.37
C LEU A 33 -17.94 -5.15 6.57
N ILE A 34 -18.39 -4.87 7.80
CA ILE A 34 -19.01 -3.60 8.16
C ILE A 34 -18.00 -2.46 8.02
N ILE A 35 -16.78 -2.61 8.56
CA ILE A 35 -15.71 -1.61 8.46
C ILE A 35 -15.38 -1.29 7.00
N ALA A 36 -15.27 -2.30 6.13
CA ALA A 36 -15.01 -2.07 4.72
C ALA A 36 -16.10 -1.23 4.05
N SER A 37 -17.37 -1.55 4.35
CA SER A 37 -18.54 -0.87 3.80
C SER A 37 -18.65 0.56 4.31
N THR A 38 -18.43 0.78 5.61
CA THR A 38 -18.45 2.12 6.22
C THR A 38 -17.31 2.98 5.72
N LEU A 39 -16.10 2.43 5.58
CA LEU A 39 -14.97 3.13 4.97
C LEU A 39 -15.26 3.50 3.51
N HIS A 40 -15.91 2.63 2.75
CA HIS A 40 -16.30 2.95 1.38
C HIS A 40 -17.29 4.12 1.33
N GLY A 41 -18.31 4.12 2.20
CA GLY A 41 -19.27 5.21 2.33
C GLY A 41 -18.62 6.52 2.77
N ALA A 42 -17.79 6.47 3.82
CA ALA A 42 -17.06 7.62 4.33
C ALA A 42 -16.12 8.22 3.26
N PHE A 43 -15.44 7.36 2.49
CA PHE A 43 -14.62 7.79 1.36
C PHE A 43 -15.44 8.58 0.32
N ALA A 44 -16.63 8.09 -0.03
CA ALA A 44 -17.52 8.76 -0.96
C ALA A 44 -18.03 10.11 -0.41
N ILE A 45 -18.41 10.17 0.86
CA ILE A 45 -18.84 11.42 1.51
C ILE A 45 -17.71 12.45 1.52
N ALA A 46 -16.51 12.04 1.92
CA ALA A 46 -15.34 12.92 1.93
C ALA A 46 -15.01 13.46 0.53
N SER A 47 -15.23 12.67 -0.52
CA SER A 47 -15.01 13.13 -1.90
C SER A 47 -15.97 14.26 -2.30
N GLN A 48 -17.21 14.22 -1.82
CA GLN A 48 -18.23 15.26 -2.05
C GLN A 48 -18.05 16.47 -1.14
N LEU A 49 -17.55 16.27 0.08
CA LEU A 49 -17.27 17.34 1.04
C LEU A 49 -15.98 18.11 0.72
N THR A 50 -15.30 17.79 -0.39
CA THR A 50 -14.08 18.49 -0.78
C THR A 50 -14.33 20.00 -0.95
N PRO A 51 -13.54 20.87 -0.27
CA PRO A 51 -13.73 22.31 -0.37
C PRO A 51 -13.65 22.81 -1.81
N LYS A 52 -14.57 23.73 -2.19
CA LYS A 52 -14.56 24.36 -3.51
C LYS A 52 -13.23 25.06 -3.83
N ALA A 53 -12.50 25.54 -2.83
CA ALA A 53 -11.17 26.13 -3.02
C ALA A 53 -10.18 25.15 -3.67
N LEU A 54 -10.23 23.86 -3.33
CA LEU A 54 -9.41 22.82 -3.97
C LEU A 54 -9.94 22.47 -5.38
N GLN A 55 -11.26 22.49 -5.57
CA GLN A 55 -11.88 22.24 -6.88
C GLN A 55 -11.56 23.36 -7.89
N LEU A 56 -11.52 24.62 -7.45
CA LEU A 56 -11.12 25.75 -8.29
C LEU A 56 -9.61 25.78 -8.51
N SER A 57 -8.80 25.44 -7.49
CA SER A 57 -7.35 25.47 -7.63
C SER A 57 -6.82 24.44 -8.64
N GLU A 58 -7.51 23.33 -8.88
CA GLU A 58 -7.18 22.40 -9.97
C GLU A 58 -7.14 23.08 -11.35
N SER A 59 -7.90 24.16 -11.54
CA SER A 59 -7.96 24.91 -12.81
C SER A 59 -6.90 26.02 -12.93
N SER A 60 -6.31 26.49 -11.82
CA SER A 60 -5.39 27.64 -11.79
C SER A 60 -3.98 27.36 -11.25
N SER A 61 -3.81 26.30 -10.45
CA SER A 61 -2.54 25.92 -9.81
C SER A 61 -2.44 24.39 -9.77
N LYS A 62 -1.51 23.80 -10.52
CA LYS A 62 -1.26 22.34 -10.50
C LYS A 62 -0.90 21.91 -9.08
N ILE A 63 -1.85 21.37 -8.33
CA ILE A 63 -1.54 20.58 -7.13
C ILE A 63 -0.77 19.35 -7.62
N ASP A 64 0.48 19.22 -7.19
CA ASP A 64 1.30 18.09 -7.59
C ASP A 64 0.91 16.85 -6.77
N TYR A 65 0.28 15.87 -7.44
CA TYR A 65 -0.09 14.58 -6.86
C TYR A 65 1.01 13.53 -7.06
N THR A 66 2.22 13.95 -7.42
CA THR A 66 3.36 13.06 -7.62
C THR A 66 3.89 12.61 -6.26
N ILE A 67 3.84 11.31 -6.04
CA ILE A 67 4.44 10.65 -4.88
C ILE A 67 5.88 10.30 -5.25
N PRO A 68 6.87 10.75 -4.45
CA PRO A 68 8.27 10.43 -4.70
C PRO A 68 8.51 8.93 -4.57
N TYR A 69 9.44 8.42 -5.38
CA TYR A 69 9.92 7.07 -5.23
C TYR A 69 10.70 6.92 -3.93
N ILE A 70 10.32 5.92 -3.12
CA ILE A 70 11.05 5.54 -1.92
C ILE A 70 11.61 4.13 -2.14
N PRO A 71 12.95 3.98 -2.12
CA PRO A 71 13.58 2.71 -2.49
C PRO A 71 13.36 1.62 -1.45
N PHE A 72 13.11 0.40 -1.92
CA PHE A 72 13.05 -0.83 -1.14
C PHE A 72 11.98 -0.87 -0.03
N VAL A 73 10.92 -0.06 -0.15
CA VAL A 73 9.76 -0.19 0.75
C VAL A 73 9.11 -1.56 0.57
N GLY A 74 9.08 -2.36 1.65
CA GLY A 74 8.48 -3.69 1.68
C GLY A 74 9.23 -4.76 0.85
N LEU A 75 10.51 -4.54 0.54
CA LEU A 75 11.37 -5.49 -0.16
C LEU A 75 12.65 -5.68 0.64
N PRO A 76 13.30 -6.85 0.56
CA PRO A 76 14.56 -7.04 1.24
C PRO A 76 15.58 -6.04 0.69
N LYS A 77 16.19 -5.25 1.59
CA LYS A 77 17.41 -4.52 1.26
C LYS A 77 18.47 -5.59 1.04
N ASN A 78 18.74 -5.96 -0.21
CA ASN A 78 19.94 -6.71 -0.54
C ASN A 78 21.11 -5.84 -0.06
N GLY A 79 21.72 -6.22 1.05
CA GLY A 79 22.89 -5.55 1.57
C GLY A 79 23.98 -5.64 0.52
N THR A 80 24.20 -4.56 -0.22
CA THR A 80 25.46 -4.31 -0.89
C THR A 80 26.50 -4.07 0.20
N ASN A 81 27.01 -5.16 0.78
CA ASN A 81 28.40 -5.19 1.20
C ASN A 81 29.21 -5.24 -0.10
N GLU A 82 29.38 -4.08 -0.75
CA GLU A 82 30.53 -3.86 -1.63
C GLU A 82 31.78 -3.78 -0.73
N LYS A 83 32.22 -4.93 -0.22
CA LYS A 83 33.60 -5.09 0.23
C LYS A 83 34.37 -5.61 -0.97
N SER A 84 35.21 -4.72 -1.51
CA SER A 84 36.40 -5.08 -2.26
C SER A 84 37.06 -6.32 -1.66
N ARG A 85 37.13 -7.42 -2.42
CA ARG A 85 38.12 -8.48 -2.23
C ARG A 85 38.23 -9.33 -3.48
N PHE A 86 39.46 -9.32 -3.97
CA PHE A 86 40.08 -10.14 -4.98
C PHE A 86 39.80 -11.65 -4.79
N SER A 87 39.68 -12.39 -5.91
CA SER A 87 39.71 -13.86 -6.04
C SER A 87 38.44 -14.62 -5.56
N SER A 88 37.89 -15.63 -6.24
CA SER A 88 38.45 -16.55 -7.23
C SER A 88 37.37 -17.06 -8.21
N ASN A 89 37.86 -17.61 -9.31
CA ASN A 89 37.15 -18.13 -10.46
C ASN A 89 36.32 -19.39 -10.10
N THR A 90 35.00 -19.27 -10.00
CA THR A 90 34.07 -20.40 -10.13
C THR A 90 32.77 -19.85 -10.68
N GLY A 91 32.31 -20.38 -11.82
CA GLY A 91 31.25 -19.80 -12.64
C GLY A 91 30.00 -19.45 -11.84
N ASN A 92 29.83 -18.17 -11.53
CA ASN A 92 28.54 -17.63 -11.16
C ASN A 92 27.70 -17.66 -12.44
N VAL A 93 26.75 -18.58 -12.48
CA VAL A 93 25.56 -18.43 -13.31
C VAL A 93 24.98 -17.08 -12.90
N ASN A 94 25.27 -16.03 -13.68
CA ASN A 94 24.53 -14.78 -13.59
C ASN A 94 23.07 -15.20 -13.69
N SER A 95 22.36 -15.15 -12.56
CA SER A 95 20.92 -15.37 -12.50
C SER A 95 20.35 -14.51 -13.61
N LEU A 96 19.93 -15.15 -14.71
CA LEU A 96 19.36 -14.48 -15.87
C LEU A 96 18.33 -13.51 -15.29
N GLY A 97 18.58 -12.22 -15.49
CA GLY A 97 17.92 -11.17 -14.71
C GLY A 97 16.43 -11.44 -14.64
N SER A 98 15.88 -11.44 -13.43
CA SER A 98 14.44 -11.42 -13.26
C SER A 98 13.91 -10.25 -14.08
N PHE A 99 12.94 -10.50 -14.96
CA PHE A 99 12.25 -9.46 -15.74
C PHE A 99 11.72 -8.34 -14.83
N LYS A 100 11.45 -8.67 -13.56
CA LYS A 100 11.17 -7.70 -12.51
C LYS A 100 12.48 -7.20 -11.90
N GLY A 101 12.68 -5.89 -11.96
CA GLY A 101 13.78 -5.22 -11.27
C GLY A 101 13.81 -5.50 -9.77
N ASN A 102 14.92 -5.12 -9.12
CA ASN A 102 15.13 -5.24 -7.68
C ASN A 102 14.07 -4.52 -6.82
N ASP A 103 13.45 -3.48 -7.37
CA ASP A 103 12.24 -2.87 -6.84
C ASP A 103 11.20 -2.83 -7.97
N TYR A 104 9.94 -3.18 -7.69
CA TYR A 104 8.86 -3.26 -8.68
C TYR A 104 8.74 -1.98 -9.51
N PHE A 105 9.01 -0.84 -8.88
CA PHE A 105 9.03 0.50 -9.49
C PHE A 105 10.27 1.26 -8.99
N LYS A 106 10.84 2.14 -9.83
CA LYS A 106 11.99 3.00 -9.50
C LYS A 106 11.74 4.48 -9.73
N GLU A 107 10.56 4.82 -10.23
CA GLU A 107 10.19 6.16 -10.66
C GLU A 107 9.12 6.72 -9.74
N PRO A 108 9.10 8.05 -9.53
CA PRO A 108 7.98 8.70 -8.87
C PRO A 108 6.70 8.46 -9.66
N PHE A 109 5.56 8.44 -8.98
CA PHE A 109 4.29 8.14 -9.63
C PHE A 109 3.18 9.08 -9.21
N GLN A 110 2.23 9.31 -10.12
CA GLN A 110 1.06 10.12 -9.82
C GLN A 110 0.03 9.32 -9.01
N SER A 111 -0.41 9.88 -7.87
CA SER A 111 -1.54 9.32 -7.12
C SER A 111 -2.84 9.49 -7.89
N TRP A 112 -3.64 8.42 -7.92
CA TRP A 112 -4.99 8.46 -8.49
C TRP A 112 -6.02 9.01 -7.50
N ASN A 113 -5.70 8.97 -6.21
CA ASN A 113 -6.57 9.47 -5.14
C ASN A 113 -6.39 10.99 -5.00
N LYS A 114 -7.07 11.75 -5.87
CA LYS A 114 -7.09 13.23 -5.85
C LYS A 114 -8.11 13.81 -4.88
N SER A 115 -9.09 13.01 -4.48
CA SER A 115 -10.24 13.39 -3.65
C SER A 115 -10.73 12.18 -2.84
N GLY A 116 -11.25 12.45 -1.64
CA GLY A 116 -11.68 11.42 -0.70
C GLY A 116 -10.69 11.22 0.44
N ILE A 117 -10.89 10.16 1.22
CA ILE A 117 -10.07 9.87 2.40
C ILE A 117 -8.76 9.22 1.96
N ARG A 118 -7.64 9.84 2.31
CA ARG A 118 -6.29 9.27 2.13
C ARG A 118 -5.73 8.65 3.41
N GLN A 119 -6.03 9.26 4.56
CA GLN A 119 -5.52 8.84 5.85
C GLN A 119 -6.56 9.12 6.93
N ILE A 120 -6.65 8.22 7.91
CA ILE A 120 -7.37 8.42 9.17
C ILE A 120 -6.35 8.20 10.28
N CYS A 121 -6.07 9.25 11.06
CA CYS A 121 -5.16 9.16 12.20
C CYS A 121 -5.99 9.14 13.49
N THR A 122 -5.69 8.20 14.38
CA THR A 122 -6.26 8.12 15.72
C THR A 122 -5.13 7.96 16.73
N ASP A 123 -5.46 8.02 18.02
CA ASP A 123 -4.48 7.85 19.10
C ASP A 123 -3.91 6.43 19.19
N GLN A 124 -4.55 5.44 18.57
CA GLN A 124 -4.14 4.03 18.64
C GLN A 124 -3.51 3.54 17.34
N PHE A 125 -4.01 4.02 16.21
CA PHE A 125 -3.55 3.59 14.90
C PHE A 125 -3.72 4.68 13.85
N THR A 126 -2.94 4.55 12.79
CA THR A 126 -3.11 5.31 11.56
C THR A 126 -3.51 4.35 10.44
N MET A 127 -4.59 4.67 9.75
CA MET A 127 -5.07 3.95 8.58
C MET A 127 -4.75 4.75 7.32
N PHE A 128 -4.13 4.11 6.33
CA PHE A 128 -3.80 4.67 5.03
C PHE A 128 -4.65 3.99 3.96
N ILE A 129 -5.21 4.79 3.05
CA ILE A 129 -6.14 4.32 2.01
C ILE A 129 -5.60 4.73 0.64
N TYR A 130 -5.24 3.72 -0.16
CA TYR A 130 -4.81 3.87 -1.54
C TYR A 130 -5.89 3.34 -2.48
N GLN A 131 -6.47 4.24 -3.28
CA GLN A 131 -7.41 3.88 -4.33
C GLN A 131 -6.70 3.74 -5.68
N THR A 132 -7.00 2.67 -6.41
CA THR A 132 -6.56 2.47 -7.79
C THR A 132 -7.54 3.10 -8.78
N MET A 133 -7.11 3.32 -10.04
CA MET A 133 -8.02 3.74 -11.12
C MET A 133 -9.18 2.75 -11.35
N THR A 134 -8.94 1.46 -11.09
CA THR A 134 -9.96 0.41 -11.23
C THR A 134 -11.05 0.50 -10.15
N GLY A 135 -10.84 1.30 -9.10
CA GLY A 135 -11.79 1.52 -8.02
C GLY A 135 -11.58 0.64 -6.77
N LEU A 136 -10.58 -0.25 -6.81
CA LEU A 136 -10.14 -1.02 -5.65
C LEU A 136 -9.49 -0.08 -4.62
N LYS A 137 -9.68 -0.38 -3.35
CA LYS A 137 -9.13 0.40 -2.24
C LYS A 137 -8.30 -0.53 -1.38
N PHE A 138 -7.01 -0.27 -1.35
CA PHE A 138 -6.05 -0.96 -0.50
C PHE A 138 -5.90 -0.14 0.77
N VAL A 139 -6.10 -0.80 1.91
CA VAL A 139 -6.08 -0.16 3.22
C VAL A 139 -4.97 -0.80 4.05
N ALA A 140 -4.07 0.02 4.58
CA ALA A 140 -3.04 -0.41 5.53
C ALA A 140 -3.28 0.26 6.89
N ILE A 141 -3.33 -0.54 7.94
CA ILE A 141 -3.45 -0.07 9.33
C ILE A 141 -2.09 -0.21 9.98
N SER A 142 -1.54 0.89 10.50
CA SER A 142 -0.29 0.94 11.24
C SER A 142 -0.53 1.38 12.68
N THR A 143 0.17 0.76 13.64
CA THR A 143 0.15 1.15 15.05
C THR A 143 1.07 2.32 15.37
N GLN A 144 1.95 2.69 14.43
CA GLN A 144 2.84 3.81 14.66
C GLN A 144 2.07 5.12 14.50
N ILE A 145 1.92 5.83 15.60
CA ILE A 145 1.44 7.21 15.62
C ILE A 145 2.59 8.07 15.10
N PRO A 146 2.36 9.03 14.19
CA PRO A 146 3.38 9.99 13.79
C PRO A 146 3.74 10.91 14.97
N THR A 147 4.62 10.44 15.86
CA THR A 147 5.20 11.26 16.93
C THR A 147 6.28 12.14 16.32
N ASN A 148 5.90 13.32 15.80
CA ASN A 148 6.71 14.55 15.66
C ASN A 148 5.87 15.61 14.93
N VAL A 149 5.03 16.32 15.69
CA VAL A 149 4.19 17.43 15.19
C VAL A 149 4.98 18.75 15.09
N THR A 150 6.29 18.75 15.35
CA THR A 150 7.09 19.98 15.45
C THR A 150 7.70 20.48 14.14
N ASN A 151 7.59 19.74 13.03
CA ASN A 151 7.98 20.24 11.71
C ASN A 151 6.98 19.75 10.65
N SER A 152 6.37 20.69 9.92
CA SER A 152 5.30 20.53 8.92
C SER A 152 5.55 19.57 7.74
N GLU A 153 6.65 18.81 7.73
CA GLU A 153 7.04 17.90 6.64
C GLU A 153 6.84 16.41 6.95
N TYR A 154 6.78 16.02 8.23
CA TYR A 154 6.78 14.61 8.63
C TYR A 154 5.46 13.81 8.49
N PRO A 155 4.23 14.39 8.49
CA PRO A 155 3.04 13.58 8.20
C PRO A 155 3.08 13.06 6.75
N THR A 156 3.68 13.81 5.84
CA THR A 156 3.76 13.49 4.41
C THR A 156 4.59 12.24 4.12
N ILE A 157 5.72 12.04 4.81
CA ILE A 157 6.61 10.91 4.48
C ILE A 157 5.99 9.56 4.85
N SER A 158 5.25 9.49 5.95
CA SER A 158 4.53 8.26 6.35
C SER A 158 3.47 7.87 5.31
N ILE A 159 2.74 8.85 4.79
CA ILE A 159 1.76 8.68 3.71
C ILE A 159 2.47 8.22 2.44
N GLN A 160 3.60 8.83 2.09
CA GLN A 160 4.37 8.45 0.89
C GLN A 160 4.93 7.03 0.98
N ILE A 161 5.41 6.61 2.16
CA ILE A 161 5.85 5.22 2.41
C ILE A 161 4.68 4.26 2.25
N ALA A 162 3.53 4.59 2.87
CA ALA A 162 2.33 3.78 2.77
C ALA A 162 1.82 3.68 1.32
N ASP A 163 1.77 4.78 0.58
CA ASP A 163 1.34 4.81 -0.82
C ASP A 163 2.27 3.98 -1.71
N ASN A 164 3.60 4.07 -1.52
CA ASN A 164 4.56 3.24 -2.23
C ASN A 164 4.36 1.74 -1.91
N LEU A 165 4.14 1.40 -0.64
CA LEU A 165 3.88 0.02 -0.25
C LEU A 165 2.57 -0.51 -0.85
N LEU A 166 1.47 0.24 -0.71
CA LEU A 166 0.15 -0.15 -1.20
C LEU A 166 0.13 -0.26 -2.72
N ARG A 167 0.89 0.57 -3.44
CA ARG A 167 1.12 0.43 -4.89
C ARG A 167 1.84 -0.88 -5.23
N LYS A 168 2.86 -1.29 -4.46
CA LYS A 168 3.54 -2.58 -4.67
C LYS A 168 2.62 -3.76 -4.35
N ILE A 169 1.79 -3.65 -3.32
CA ILE A 169 0.74 -4.65 -3.01
C ILE A 169 -0.27 -4.74 -4.15
N TYR A 170 -0.66 -3.62 -4.77
CA TYR A 170 -1.50 -3.63 -5.96
C TYR A 170 -0.85 -4.38 -7.14
N CYS A 171 0.46 -4.21 -7.35
CA CYS A 171 1.19 -5.00 -8.35
C CYS A 171 1.17 -6.50 -8.00
N LEU A 172 1.37 -6.84 -6.73
CA LEU A 172 1.27 -8.22 -6.24
C LEU A 172 -0.12 -8.82 -6.48
N TYR A 173 -1.17 -8.03 -6.21
CA TYR A 173 -2.55 -8.41 -6.50
C TYR A 173 -2.76 -8.69 -8.00
N SER A 174 -2.23 -7.85 -8.88
CA SER A 174 -2.34 -8.07 -10.32
C SER A 174 -1.65 -9.35 -10.81
N ASP A 175 -0.59 -9.79 -10.14
CA ASP A 175 0.13 -11.00 -10.53
C ASP A 175 -0.47 -12.28 -9.97
N TYR A 176 -0.93 -12.26 -8.72
CA TYR A 176 -1.37 -13.47 -8.03
C TYR A 176 -2.88 -13.69 -8.05
N VAL A 177 -3.65 -12.62 -8.20
CA VAL A 177 -5.11 -12.66 -8.12
C VAL A 177 -5.71 -12.51 -9.52
N MET A 178 -5.26 -11.52 -10.30
CA MET A 178 -5.82 -11.29 -11.65
C MET A 178 -5.34 -12.31 -12.70
N LYS A 179 -4.22 -12.99 -12.45
CA LYS A 179 -3.71 -14.03 -13.36
C LYS A 179 -4.18 -15.43 -12.98
N ASP A 180 -4.92 -15.58 -11.89
CA ASP A 180 -5.49 -16.88 -11.51
C ASP A 180 -6.76 -17.14 -12.35
N PRO A 181 -6.77 -18.16 -13.23
CA PRO A 181 -7.93 -18.45 -14.08
C PRO A 181 -9.20 -18.83 -13.29
N PHE A 182 -9.04 -19.25 -12.04
CA PHE A 182 -10.15 -19.67 -11.18
C PHE A 182 -10.67 -18.54 -10.27
N TYR A 183 -10.01 -17.38 -10.28
CA TYR A 183 -10.45 -16.25 -9.49
C TYR A 183 -11.60 -15.52 -10.18
N SER A 184 -12.75 -15.48 -9.50
CA SER A 184 -13.87 -14.64 -9.91
C SER A 184 -13.73 -13.25 -9.30
N MET A 185 -13.92 -12.22 -10.12
CA MET A 185 -13.90 -10.83 -9.66
C MET A 185 -14.95 -10.60 -8.57
N GLU A 186 -14.64 -9.67 -7.67
CA GLU A 186 -15.47 -9.30 -6.53
C GLU A 186 -15.70 -10.35 -5.43
N MET A 187 -15.05 -11.52 -5.53
CA MET A 187 -15.12 -12.57 -4.51
C MET A 187 -13.93 -12.50 -3.53
N PRO A 188 -14.04 -13.12 -2.33
CA PRO A 188 -12.94 -13.15 -1.38
C PRO A 188 -11.69 -13.83 -1.96
N ILE A 189 -10.53 -13.20 -1.78
CA ILE A 189 -9.23 -13.71 -2.23
C ILE A 189 -8.76 -14.80 -1.27
N LYS A 190 -8.47 -15.99 -1.81
CA LYS A 190 -8.00 -17.17 -1.05
C LYS A 190 -6.64 -17.69 -1.52
N SER A 191 -5.86 -16.86 -2.20
CA SER A 191 -4.57 -17.26 -2.80
C SER A 191 -3.46 -17.29 -1.75
N GLU A 192 -3.00 -18.48 -1.37
CA GLU A 192 -1.91 -18.64 -0.40
C GLU A 192 -0.59 -18.01 -0.88
N ARG A 193 -0.35 -18.02 -2.20
CA ARG A 193 0.85 -17.39 -2.80
C ARG A 193 0.85 -15.88 -2.59
N PHE A 194 -0.33 -15.25 -2.66
CA PHE A 194 -0.50 -13.85 -2.38
C PHE A 194 -0.20 -13.56 -0.91
N ASP A 195 -0.78 -14.34 0.01
CA ASP A 195 -0.61 -14.19 1.46
C ASP A 195 0.86 -14.28 1.87
N ASN A 196 1.56 -15.30 1.38
CA ASN A 196 2.98 -15.53 1.72
C ASN A 196 3.86 -14.37 1.28
N LYS A 197 3.65 -13.84 0.07
CA LYS A 197 4.41 -12.69 -0.41
C LYS A 197 4.04 -11.39 0.27
N LEU A 198 2.75 -11.17 0.55
CA LEU A 198 2.31 -9.99 1.29
C LEU A 198 2.90 -9.98 2.71
N LYS A 199 2.92 -11.14 3.38
CA LYS A 199 3.56 -11.30 4.70
C LYS A 199 5.06 -10.97 4.62
N GLN A 200 5.77 -11.52 3.64
CA GLN A 200 7.19 -11.19 3.41
C GLN A 200 7.39 -9.68 3.21
N MET A 201 6.55 -9.03 2.42
CA MET A 201 6.66 -7.60 2.16
C MET A 201 6.47 -6.76 3.43
N VAL A 202 5.50 -7.11 4.27
CA VAL A 202 5.27 -6.40 5.53
C VAL A 202 6.40 -6.63 6.53
N THR A 203 6.93 -7.86 6.63
CA THR A 203 8.08 -8.15 7.51
C THR A 203 9.34 -7.40 7.09
N ASN A 204 9.51 -7.12 5.80
CA ASN A 204 10.65 -6.36 5.27
C ASN A 204 10.50 -4.84 5.40
N LEU A 205 9.37 -4.35 5.94
CA LEU A 205 9.19 -2.92 6.18
C LEU A 205 10.05 -2.47 7.39
N PRO A 206 10.81 -1.37 7.27
CA PRO A 206 11.64 -0.86 8.36
C PRO A 206 10.83 -0.23 9.49
#